data_AF-A0A7S3GHT4-F1
#
_entry.id   AF-A0A7S3GHT4-F1
#
_cell.length_a   1.000
_cell.length_b   1.000
_cell.length_c   1.000
_cell.angle_alpha   90.00
_cell.angle_beta   90.00
_cell.angle_gamma   90.00
#
_symmetry.space_group_name_H-M   'P 1'
#
loop_
_entity.id
_entity.type
_entity.pdbx_description
1 polymer ?
#
loop_
_entity_poly.entity_id
_entity_poly.type
_entity_poly.pdbx_seq_one_letter_code
_entity_poly.pdbx_strand_id
1 'polypeptide(L)'
;MGSALVKDPIIYERRTNNLVEEKVPIKLKTALQFLFGTMLGRCIVLTPHFRSYLKRVTLEKGWRYDAKESKAEIAEFISGYGIDTNDMEKPLDEYETLNEFFYRRLKAEARPIAAKDDPAVLVSPCDCRIHVFPTVTEAKTIWVKGKRFNIRNLTGMREGGERRKERNEVKRRRVE
;
A
#
# COMPACT_ATOMS: atom_id res chain seq x y z
N MET A 1 -6.34 28.27 11.50
CA MET A 1 -7.00 26.95 11.41
C MET A 1 -5.94 25.87 11.61
N GLY A 2 -5.98 25.18 12.75
CA GLY A 2 -4.87 24.37 13.25
C GLY A 2 -4.44 23.25 12.30
N SER A 3 -3.15 23.23 11.97
CA SER A 3 -2.48 22.07 11.37
C SER A 3 -2.52 20.94 12.40
N ALA A 4 -3.50 20.05 12.31
CA ALA A 4 -3.47 18.81 13.07
C ALA A 4 -2.18 18.07 12.70
N LEU A 5 -1.34 17.79 13.69
CA LEU A 5 -0.22 16.87 13.55
C LEU A 5 -0.77 15.52 13.07
N VAL A 6 -0.12 14.94 12.07
CA VAL A 6 -0.31 13.55 11.63
C VAL A 6 0.08 12.70 12.83
N LYS A 7 -0.95 12.26 13.56
CA LYS A 7 -0.81 11.32 14.66
C LYS A 7 -0.46 9.95 14.10
N ASP A 8 0.26 9.17 14.89
CA ASP A 8 0.52 7.79 14.53
C ASP A 8 -0.81 7.02 14.50
N PRO A 9 -1.01 6.11 13.52
CA PRO A 9 -2.21 5.30 13.47
C PRO A 9 -2.33 4.46 14.74
N ILE A 10 -3.51 4.44 15.34
CA ILE A 10 -3.82 3.55 16.45
C ILE A 10 -4.45 2.29 15.86
N ILE A 11 -3.86 1.14 16.17
CA ILE A 11 -4.30 -0.18 15.72
C ILE A 11 -4.94 -0.91 16.90
N TYR A 12 -6.12 -1.46 16.67
CA TYR A 12 -6.74 -2.40 17.61
C TYR A 12 -6.23 -3.82 17.35
N GLU A 13 -5.48 -4.38 18.28
CA GLU A 13 -4.98 -5.75 18.18
C GLU A 13 -5.97 -6.74 18.79
N ARG A 14 -6.68 -7.49 17.93
CA ARG A 14 -7.75 -8.42 18.35
C ARG A 14 -7.28 -9.57 19.24
N ARG A 15 -6.01 -9.99 19.15
CA ARG A 15 -5.47 -11.11 19.93
C ARG A 15 -5.19 -10.72 21.39
N THR A 16 -4.74 -9.50 21.60
CA THR A 16 -4.34 -8.98 22.92
C THR A 16 -5.38 -8.02 23.52
N ASN A 17 -6.38 -7.60 22.73
CA ASN A 17 -7.36 -6.56 23.05
C ASN A 17 -6.73 -5.21 23.43
N ASN A 18 -5.52 -4.93 22.92
CA ASN A 18 -4.81 -3.68 23.19
C ASN A 18 -4.85 -2.73 22.01
N LEU A 19 -4.75 -1.43 22.32
CA LEU A 19 -4.50 -0.37 21.35
C LEU A 19 -2.99 -0.18 21.22
N VAL A 20 -2.46 -0.37 20.01
CA VAL A 20 -1.04 -0.26 19.71
C VAL A 20 -0.84 0.85 18.69
N GLU A 21 0.12 1.73 18.94
CA GLU A 21 0.50 2.75 17.97
C GLU A 21 1.41 2.15 16.89
N GLU A 22 1.08 2.41 15.63
CA GLU A 22 1.91 2.00 14.50
C GLU A 22 3.13 2.93 14.39
N LYS A 23 4.32 2.35 14.55
CA LYS A 23 5.57 3.11 14.41
C LYS A 23 5.82 3.41 12.94
N VAL A 24 5.54 4.65 12.54
CA VAL A 24 5.89 5.17 11.22
C VAL A 24 7.30 5.77 11.26
N PRO A 25 8.19 5.47 10.29
CA PRO A 25 9.50 6.09 10.24
C PRO A 25 9.42 7.62 10.26
N ILE A 26 10.18 8.27 11.15
CA ILE A 26 10.09 9.73 11.41
C ILE A 26 10.26 10.55 10.13
N LYS A 27 11.21 10.17 9.25
CA LYS A 27 11.44 10.85 7.96
C LYS A 27 10.17 10.85 7.09
N LEU A 28 9.48 9.71 7.03
CA LEU A 28 8.23 9.57 6.27
C LEU A 28 7.10 10.39 6.91
N LYS A 29 6.98 10.33 8.24
CA LYS A 29 6.00 11.11 9.00
C LYS A 29 6.16 12.62 8.77
N THR A 30 7.38 13.15 8.87
CA THR A 30 7.64 14.59 8.64
C THR A 30 7.36 14.99 7.19
N ALA A 31 7.70 14.16 6.20
CA ALA A 31 7.37 14.42 4.80
C ALA A 31 5.86 14.45 4.56
N LEU A 32 5.12 13.49 5.10
CA LEU A 32 3.65 13.45 5.00
C LEU A 32 3.01 14.63 5.73
N GLN A 33 3.52 15.01 6.90
CA GLN A 33 3.09 16.20 7.64
C GLN A 33 3.25 17.46 6.79
N PHE A 34 4.39 17.63 6.13
CA PHE A 34 4.61 18.78 5.26
C PHE A 34 3.64 18.76 4.08
N LEU A 35 3.59 17.66 3.33
CA LEU A 35 2.82 17.53 2.08
C LEU A 35 1.32 17.65 2.30
N PHE A 36 0.77 17.10 3.39
CA PHE A 36 -0.68 17.03 3.62
C PHE A 36 -1.17 17.86 4.81
N GLY A 37 -0.29 18.25 5.73
CA GLY A 37 -0.63 19.04 6.91
C GLY A 37 -0.54 20.56 6.70
N THR A 38 0.28 21.03 5.74
CA THR A 38 0.47 22.46 5.47
C THR A 38 -0.30 22.93 4.23
N MET A 39 -0.66 24.22 4.17
CA MET A 39 -1.30 24.80 2.98
C MET A 39 -0.37 24.74 1.76
N LEU A 40 0.91 25.09 1.96
CA LEU A 40 1.91 25.08 0.90
C LEU A 40 2.11 23.67 0.33
N GLY A 41 2.28 22.67 1.19
CA GLY A 41 2.42 21.27 0.77
C GLY A 41 1.22 20.78 -0.03
N ARG A 42 -0.01 21.11 0.41
CA ARG A 42 -1.24 20.76 -0.33
C ARG A 42 -1.26 21.40 -1.71
N CYS A 43 -0.89 22.68 -1.84
CA CYS A 43 -0.79 23.35 -3.13
C CYS A 43 0.21 22.63 -4.05
N ILE A 44 1.41 22.32 -3.54
CA ILE A 44 2.47 21.61 -4.29
C ILE A 44 1.96 20.26 -4.82
N VAL A 45 1.32 19.45 -3.96
CA VAL A 45 0.78 18.12 -4.30
C VAL A 45 -0.29 18.17 -5.40
N LEU A 46 -1.01 19.29 -5.52
CA LEU A 46 -2.04 19.48 -6.54
C LEU A 46 -1.46 19.89 -7.91
N THR A 47 -0.21 20.36 -7.97
CA THR A 47 0.40 20.78 -9.24
C THR A 47 0.68 19.60 -10.18
N PRO A 48 0.47 19.76 -11.51
CA PRO A 48 0.84 18.74 -12.49
C PRO A 48 2.33 18.42 -12.48
N HIS A 49 3.18 19.43 -12.26
CA HIS A 49 4.63 19.28 -12.23
C HIS A 49 5.09 18.35 -11.12
N PHE A 50 4.60 18.54 -9.89
CA PHE A 50 4.95 17.67 -8.77
C PHE A 50 4.39 16.26 -8.96
N ARG A 51 3.20 16.10 -9.53
CA ARG A 51 2.64 14.77 -9.87
C ARG A 51 3.49 14.05 -10.91
N SER A 52 3.95 14.74 -11.95
CA SER A 52 4.86 14.18 -12.96
C SER A 52 6.21 13.80 -12.36
N TYR A 53 6.74 14.64 -11.45
CA TYR A 53 7.94 14.31 -10.68
C TYR A 53 7.77 13.02 -9.87
N LEU A 54 6.70 12.92 -9.06
CA LEU A 54 6.42 11.71 -8.27
C LEU A 54 6.25 10.48 -9.16
N LYS A 55 5.56 10.61 -10.31
CA LYS A 55 5.43 9.52 -11.28
C LYS A 55 6.81 9.06 -11.79
N ARG A 56 7.70 10.00 -12.14
CA ARG A 56 9.06 9.69 -12.58
C ARG A 56 9.83 8.93 -11.50
N VAL A 57 9.80 9.42 -10.26
CA VAL A 57 10.48 8.78 -9.12
C VAL A 57 9.95 7.36 -8.89
N THR A 58 8.64 7.14 -8.97
CA THR A 58 8.04 5.80 -8.85
C THR A 58 8.53 4.85 -9.93
N LEU A 59 8.54 5.29 -11.20
CA LEU A 59 9.00 4.45 -12.32
C LEU A 59 10.48 4.13 -12.22
N GLU A 60 11.30 5.13 -11.89
CA GLU A 60 12.75 4.96 -11.72
C GLU A 60 13.07 4.02 -10.55
N LYS A 61 12.32 4.11 -9.44
CA LYS A 61 12.42 3.15 -8.33
C LYS A 61 12.03 1.73 -8.75
N GLY A 62 10.94 1.58 -9.50
CA GLY A 62 10.52 0.29 -10.04
C GLY A 62 11.65 -0.36 -10.84
N TRP A 63 12.24 0.37 -11.79
CA TRP A 63 13.36 -0.12 -12.60
C TRP A 63 14.62 -0.41 -11.79
N ARG A 64 14.94 0.42 -10.78
CA ARG A 64 16.08 0.16 -9.91
C ARG A 64 15.89 -1.13 -9.10
N TYR A 65 14.67 -1.38 -8.61
CA TYR A 65 14.36 -2.58 -7.84
C TYR A 65 14.23 -3.85 -8.69
N ASP A 66 14.16 -3.71 -10.02
CA ASP A 66 14.32 -4.81 -10.99
C ASP A 66 15.80 -5.07 -11.37
N ALA A 67 16.73 -4.20 -10.97
CA ALA A 67 18.14 -4.33 -11.28
C ALA A 67 18.86 -5.21 -10.24
N LYS A 68 19.89 -5.96 -10.65
CA LYS A 68 20.60 -6.92 -9.77
C LYS A 68 21.30 -6.24 -8.59
N GLU A 69 21.72 -5.00 -8.79
CA GLU A 69 22.36 -4.18 -7.77
C GLU A 69 21.43 -3.97 -6.55
N SER A 70 20.11 -4.03 -6.75
CA SER A 70 19.13 -3.91 -5.65
C SER A 70 19.14 -5.09 -4.68
N LYS A 71 19.81 -6.21 -5.00
CA LYS A 71 20.00 -7.33 -4.07
C LYS A 71 20.65 -6.87 -2.75
N ALA A 72 21.56 -5.89 -2.82
CA ALA A 72 22.21 -5.32 -1.64
C ALA A 72 21.24 -4.59 -0.69
N GLU A 73 20.09 -4.12 -1.19
CA GLU A 73 19.08 -3.39 -0.40
C GLU A 73 18.18 -4.34 0.40
N ILE A 74 18.15 -5.65 0.10
CA ILE A 74 17.23 -6.61 0.71
C ILE A 74 17.42 -6.71 2.23
N ALA A 75 18.67 -6.75 2.70
CA ALA A 75 18.97 -6.86 4.13
C ALA A 75 18.50 -5.62 4.92
N GLU A 76 18.75 -4.43 4.39
CA GLU A 76 18.25 -3.18 4.98
C GLU A 76 16.72 -3.13 4.93
N PHE A 77 16.10 -3.61 3.86
CA PHE A 77 14.65 -3.68 3.73
C PHE A 77 14.02 -4.61 4.77
N ILE A 78 14.59 -5.80 5.00
CA ILE A 78 14.13 -6.73 6.05
C ILE A 78 14.22 -6.08 7.42
N SER A 79 15.38 -5.51 7.77
CA SER A 79 15.60 -4.88 9.07
C SER A 79 14.72 -3.64 9.26
N GLY A 80 14.54 -2.82 8.22
CA GLY A 80 13.79 -1.58 8.27
C GLY A 80 12.29 -1.79 8.46
N TYR A 81 11.75 -2.88 7.92
CA TYR A 81 10.32 -3.22 8.01
C TYR A 81 10.01 -4.36 9.01
N GLY A 82 11.02 -4.93 9.66
CA GLY A 82 10.84 -6.04 10.61
C GLY A 82 10.18 -7.26 9.97
N ILE A 83 10.61 -7.61 8.75
CA ILE A 83 9.99 -8.66 7.96
C ILE A 83 10.38 -10.04 8.51
N ASP A 84 9.38 -10.87 8.82
CA ASP A 84 9.60 -12.27 9.11
C ASP A 84 9.95 -13.04 7.84
N THR A 85 11.13 -13.68 7.84
CA THR A 85 11.66 -14.46 6.72
C THR A 85 11.41 -15.96 6.87
N ASN A 86 10.89 -16.42 8.01
CA ASN A 86 10.69 -17.85 8.29
C ASN A 86 9.64 -18.50 7.38
N ASP A 87 8.67 -17.71 6.91
CA ASP A 87 7.57 -18.16 6.04
C ASP A 87 7.94 -18.22 4.56
N MET A 88 9.16 -17.82 4.18
CA MET A 88 9.58 -17.76 2.78
C MET A 88 9.78 -19.16 2.19
N GLU A 89 9.36 -19.34 0.93
CA GLU A 89 9.55 -20.62 0.21
C GLU A 89 11.03 -20.90 -0.09
N LYS A 90 11.81 -19.85 -0.37
CA LYS A 90 13.22 -19.93 -0.75
C LYS A 90 14.13 -19.23 0.26
N PRO A 91 15.39 -19.67 0.39
CA PRO A 91 16.38 -18.97 1.19
C PRO A 91 16.72 -17.59 0.60
N LEU A 92 17.24 -16.69 1.44
CA LEU A 92 17.41 -15.27 1.11
C LEU A 92 18.42 -15.01 -0.01
N ASP A 93 19.41 -15.87 -0.15
CA ASP A 93 20.49 -15.79 -1.15
C ASP A 93 20.02 -16.10 -2.58
N GLU A 94 18.88 -16.77 -2.75
CA GLU A 94 18.28 -17.07 -4.04
C GLU A 94 17.57 -15.88 -4.72
N TYR A 95 17.31 -14.78 -3.99
CA TYR A 95 16.66 -13.60 -4.57
C TYR A 95 17.70 -12.70 -5.26
N GLU A 96 17.52 -12.44 -6.54
CA GLU A 96 18.48 -11.68 -7.36
C GLU A 96 18.20 -10.18 -7.39
N THR A 97 17.01 -9.76 -6.97
CA THR A 97 16.56 -8.36 -6.98
C THR A 97 15.64 -8.05 -5.81
N LEU A 98 15.51 -6.78 -5.43
CA LEU A 98 14.59 -6.37 -4.38
C LEU A 98 13.13 -6.64 -4.77
N ASN A 99 12.75 -6.44 -6.04
CA ASN A 99 11.39 -6.74 -6.48
C ASN A 99 11.10 -8.25 -6.39
N GLU A 100 12.05 -9.12 -6.76
CA GLU A 100 11.88 -10.57 -6.59
C GLU A 100 11.64 -10.97 -5.12
N PHE A 101 12.39 -10.35 -4.20
CA PHE A 101 12.13 -10.49 -2.78
C PHE A 101 10.76 -9.90 -2.36
N PHE A 102 10.33 -8.79 -2.97
CA PHE A 102 9.08 -8.11 -2.64
C PHE A 102 7.85 -8.97 -2.97
N TYR A 103 7.84 -9.66 -4.12
CA TYR A 103 6.76 -10.60 -4.49
C TYR A 103 7.07 -12.05 -4.13
N ARG A 104 8.03 -12.29 -3.22
CA ARG A 104 8.44 -13.63 -2.81
C ARG A 104 7.26 -14.52 -2.46
N ARG A 105 7.38 -15.79 -2.82
CA ARG A 105 6.43 -16.82 -2.43
C ARG A 105 6.63 -17.23 -0.98
N LEU A 106 5.53 -17.56 -0.33
CA LEU A 106 5.51 -18.13 1.01
C LEU A 106 5.35 -19.65 0.93
N LYS A 107 5.75 -20.34 1.99
CA LYS A 107 5.49 -21.77 2.18
C LYS A 107 3.98 -22.06 2.10
N ALA A 108 3.61 -23.21 1.53
CA ALA A 108 2.21 -23.56 1.31
C ALA A 108 1.41 -23.65 2.62
N GLU A 109 2.08 -24.05 3.69
CA GLU A 109 1.55 -24.21 5.04
C GLU A 109 1.49 -22.91 5.86
N ALA A 110 2.10 -21.82 5.39
CA ALA A 110 2.20 -20.57 6.15
C ALA A 110 0.84 -19.87 6.37
N ARG A 111 -0.14 -20.09 5.47
CA ARG A 111 -1.46 -19.44 5.50
C ARG A 111 -2.58 -20.45 5.19
N PRO A 112 -2.92 -21.34 6.13
CA PRO A 112 -4.02 -22.28 5.92
C PRO A 112 -5.35 -21.53 5.74
N ILE A 113 -6.10 -21.89 4.70
CA ILE A 113 -7.42 -21.31 4.42
C ILE A 113 -8.43 -21.88 5.43
N ALA A 114 -9.02 -21.01 6.25
CA ALA A 114 -10.06 -21.40 7.19
C ALA A 114 -11.34 -21.82 6.47
N ALA A 115 -11.97 -22.91 6.94
CA ALA A 115 -13.28 -23.38 6.49
C ALA A 115 -13.45 -23.42 4.96
N LYS A 116 -12.51 -24.08 4.28
CA LYS A 116 -12.40 -24.11 2.81
C LYS A 116 -13.70 -24.50 2.08
N ASP A 117 -14.52 -25.34 2.70
CA ASP A 117 -15.75 -25.88 2.10
C ASP A 117 -17.03 -25.15 2.60
N ASP A 118 -16.89 -24.13 3.46
CA ASP A 118 -18.02 -23.35 3.96
C ASP A 118 -18.15 -22.02 3.19
N PRO A 119 -19.14 -21.89 2.28
CA PRO A 119 -19.33 -20.66 1.51
C PRO A 119 -19.82 -19.48 2.36
N ALA A 120 -20.24 -19.70 3.61
CA ALA A 120 -20.63 -18.64 4.53
C ALA A 120 -19.43 -17.94 5.20
N VAL A 121 -18.23 -18.53 5.11
CA VAL A 121 -17.02 -17.99 5.75
C VAL A 121 -16.21 -17.16 4.75
N LEU A 122 -15.94 -15.91 5.12
CA LEU A 122 -15.04 -15.03 4.38
C LEU A 122 -13.65 -15.05 5.03
N VAL A 123 -12.62 -15.32 4.23
CA VAL A 123 -11.21 -15.24 4.66
C VAL A 123 -10.58 -13.92 4.21
N SER A 124 -9.52 -13.50 4.91
CA SER A 124 -8.76 -12.31 4.49
C SER A 124 -8.07 -12.59 3.15
N PRO A 125 -8.15 -11.66 2.16
CA PRO A 125 -7.50 -11.86 0.87
C PRO A 125 -5.98 -11.59 0.92
N CYS A 126 -5.51 -10.91 1.96
CA CYS A 126 -4.09 -10.56 2.12
C CYS A 126 -3.70 -10.33 3.58
N ASP A 127 -2.39 -10.40 3.84
CA ASP A 127 -1.79 -10.00 5.11
C ASP A 127 -1.81 -8.46 5.21
N CYS A 128 -2.72 -7.92 6.04
CA CYS A 128 -2.88 -6.48 6.17
C CYS A 128 -3.51 -6.08 7.51
N ARG A 129 -3.45 -4.78 7.80
CA ARG A 129 -4.36 -4.14 8.75
C ARG A 129 -5.67 -3.82 8.03
N ILE A 130 -6.79 -4.06 8.69
CA ILE A 130 -8.12 -3.81 8.13
C ILE A 130 -8.81 -2.68 8.88
N HIS A 131 -9.47 -1.80 8.14
CA HIS A 131 -10.46 -0.88 8.68
C HIS A 131 -11.84 -1.52 8.54
N VAL A 132 -12.53 -1.71 9.66
CA VAL A 132 -13.85 -2.33 9.70
C VAL A 132 -14.86 -1.27 10.06
N PHE A 133 -15.99 -1.26 9.34
CA PHE A 133 -17.14 -0.41 9.62
C PHE A 133 -18.29 -1.31 10.05
N PRO A 134 -19.05 -0.96 11.10
CA PRO A 134 -20.19 -1.75 11.55
C PRO A 134 -21.34 -1.73 10.53
N THR A 135 -21.42 -0.69 9.70
CA THR A 135 -22.47 -0.58 8.67
C THR A 135 -21.91 -0.12 7.31
N VAL A 136 -22.59 -0.52 6.23
CA VAL A 136 -22.30 -0.04 4.87
C VAL A 136 -22.52 1.47 4.75
N THR A 137 -23.47 2.02 5.51
CA THR A 137 -23.74 3.46 5.55
C THR A 137 -22.52 4.21 6.07
N GLU A 138 -21.92 3.76 7.17
CA GLU A 138 -20.68 4.34 7.71
C GLU A 138 -19.49 4.14 6.77
N ALA A 139 -19.37 2.99 6.12
CA ALA A 139 -18.32 2.77 5.12
C ALA A 139 -18.38 3.77 3.94
N LYS A 140 -19.56 4.33 3.63
CA LYS A 140 -19.78 5.29 2.54
C LYS A 140 -19.51 6.75 2.92
N THR A 141 -19.31 7.06 4.21
CA THR A 141 -19.05 8.43 4.67
C THR A 141 -17.56 8.78 4.72
N ILE A 142 -16.68 7.82 4.42
CA ILE A 142 -15.24 8.00 4.56
C ILE A 142 -14.64 8.93 3.51
N TRP A 143 -13.57 9.61 3.92
CA TRP A 143 -12.77 10.48 3.07
C TRP A 143 -11.40 9.84 2.87
N VAL A 144 -11.16 9.27 1.69
CA VAL A 144 -9.82 8.79 1.33
C VAL A 144 -9.07 9.96 0.69
N LYS A 145 -7.96 10.38 1.32
CA LYS A 145 -7.11 11.48 0.83
C LYS A 145 -7.91 12.77 0.57
N GLY A 146 -8.83 13.12 1.47
CA GLY A 146 -9.62 14.36 1.41
C GLY A 146 -10.73 14.36 0.35
N LYS A 147 -11.09 13.21 -0.23
CA LYS A 147 -12.23 13.08 -1.15
C LYS A 147 -13.25 12.09 -0.61
N ARG A 148 -14.53 12.44 -0.68
CA ARG A 148 -15.63 11.55 -0.33
C ARG A 148 -15.54 10.29 -1.18
N PHE A 149 -15.36 9.17 -0.51
CA PHE A 149 -15.25 7.87 -1.14
C PHE A 149 -16.64 7.27 -1.28
N ASN A 150 -17.01 6.90 -2.50
CA ASN A 150 -18.26 6.21 -2.77
C ASN A 150 -18.00 5.09 -3.78
N ILE A 151 -18.92 4.13 -3.86
CA ILE A 151 -18.77 2.93 -4.71
C ILE A 151 -18.54 3.33 -6.17
N ARG A 152 -19.27 4.34 -6.67
CA ARG A 152 -19.13 4.85 -8.05
C ARG A 152 -17.71 5.34 -8.34
N ASN A 153 -17.11 6.11 -7.43
CA ASN A 153 -15.75 6.61 -7.53
C ASN A 153 -14.71 5.47 -7.44
N LEU A 154 -14.97 4.46 -6.60
CA LEU A 154 -14.10 3.29 -6.44
C LEU A 154 -14.10 2.42 -7.71
N THR A 155 -15.27 2.12 -8.27
CA THR A 155 -15.41 1.24 -9.45
C THR A 155 -15.14 1.96 -10.77
N GLY A 156 -15.03 3.29 -10.76
CA GLY A 156 -14.85 4.11 -11.97
C GLY A 156 -16.03 4.04 -12.93
N MET A 157 -17.22 3.63 -12.45
CA MET A 157 -18.44 3.52 -13.25
C MET A 157 -18.99 4.92 -13.57
N ARG A 158 -19.27 5.17 -14.86
CA ARG A 158 -20.05 6.34 -15.30
C ARG A 158 -21.54 6.08 -15.10
N GLU A 159 -22.35 7.14 -15.12
CA GLU A 159 -23.80 6.97 -15.27
C GLU A 159 -24.08 6.20 -16.57
N GLY A 160 -24.82 5.10 -16.47
CA GLY A 160 -25.02 4.12 -17.56
C GLY A 160 -24.26 2.79 -17.43
N GLY A 161 -23.40 2.61 -16.41
CA GLY A 161 -22.72 1.32 -16.16
C GLY A 161 -21.44 1.07 -16.97
N GLU A 162 -21.02 2.05 -17.79
CA GLU A 162 -19.81 1.93 -18.59
C GLU A 162 -18.54 2.18 -17.76
N ARG A 163 -17.55 1.30 -17.89
CA ARG A 163 -16.22 1.46 -17.29
C ARG A 163 -15.43 2.53 -18.04
N ARG A 164 -14.75 3.41 -17.30
CA ARG A 164 -13.78 4.35 -17.88
C ARG A 164 -12.70 3.57 -18.65
N LYS A 165 -12.58 3.81 -19.97
CA LYS A 165 -11.49 3.26 -20.79
C LYS A 165 -10.15 3.69 -20.17
N GLU A 166 -9.34 2.72 -19.75
CA GLU A 166 -7.98 2.96 -19.27
C GLU A 166 -7.15 3.62 -20.38
N ARG A 167 -6.51 4.74 -20.06
CA ARG A 167 -5.45 5.33 -20.91
C ARG A 167 -4.17 4.54 -20.64
N ASN A 168 -4.10 3.33 -21.17
CA ASN A 168 -2.91 2.47 -21.10
C ASN A 168 -1.81 3.04 -22.00
N GLU A 169 -0.94 3.88 -21.44
CA GLU A 169 0.17 4.51 -22.16
C GLU A 169 1.54 4.19 -21.51
N VAL A 170 1.70 3.00 -20.89
CA VAL A 170 2.98 2.59 -20.25
C VAL A 170 3.46 1.18 -20.66
N LYS A 171 2.94 0.56 -21.72
CA LYS A 171 3.54 -0.68 -22.27
C LYS A 171 3.52 -0.72 -23.80
N ARG A 172 4.57 -0.16 -24.42
CA ARG A 172 5.12 -0.55 -25.74
C ARG A 172 6.60 -0.12 -25.91
N ARG A 173 7.46 -0.38 -24.92
CA ARG A 173 8.92 -0.26 -25.10
C ARG A 173 9.66 -1.33 -24.29
N ARG A 174 9.51 -2.58 -24.73
CA ARG A 174 10.37 -3.78 -24.51
C ARG A 174 9.52 -5.03 -24.72
N VAL A 175 9.15 -5.28 -25.98
CA VAL A 175 9.07 -6.62 -26.58
C VAL A 175 9.29 -6.35 -28.08
N GLU A 176 10.53 -5.99 -28.41
CA GLU A 176 11.24 -6.27 -29.67
C GLU A 176 12.72 -6.34 -29.28
#